data_AF-A0A1I1A146-F1
#
_entry.id   AF-A0A1I1A146-F1
#
_cell.length_a   1.000
_cell.length_b   1.000
_cell.length_c   1.000
_cell.angle_alpha   90.00
_cell.angle_beta   90.00
_cell.angle_gamma   90.00
#
_symmetry.space_group_name_H-M   'P 1'
#
loop_
_entity.id
_entity.type
_entity.pdbx_description
1 polymer ?
#
loop_
_entity_poly.entity_id
_entity_poly.type
_entity_poly.pdbx_seq_one_letter_code
_entity_poly.pdbx_strand_id
1 'polypeptide(L)'
;MLFANQFDKTDVGNSELYYISQEMGEVYNPTQGDLVNYFKENEIPYGPEEEIIKIAYSYGMHFYENDDLNTAAYFLSIAATYVDDEELNKTLKDISQKMGNEE
;
A
#
# COMPACT_ATOMS: atom_id res chain seq x y z
N MET A 1 6.07 2.35 9.90
CA MET A 1 7.30 1.76 10.48
C MET A 1 7.23 0.24 10.35
N LEU A 2 7.43 -0.30 9.13
CA LEU A 2 7.31 -1.74 8.84
C LEU A 2 8.65 -2.41 8.53
N PHE A 3 9.68 -1.63 8.19
CA PHE A 3 10.98 -2.15 7.76
C PHE A 3 11.96 -2.47 8.91
N ALA A 4 11.87 -1.78 10.05
CA ALA A 4 12.72 -2.03 11.21
C ALA A 4 12.40 -3.38 11.92
N ASN A 5 11.15 -3.84 11.83
CA ASN A 5 10.68 -5.04 12.53
C ASN A 5 11.39 -6.34 12.11
N GLN A 6 12.11 -6.35 10.97
CA GLN A 6 12.92 -7.51 10.57
C GLN A 6 14.19 -7.66 11.41
N PHE A 7 14.71 -6.56 11.98
CA PHE A 7 15.94 -6.55 12.77
C PHE A 7 15.68 -6.47 14.28
N ASP A 8 14.50 -5.99 14.70
CA ASP A 8 14.11 -5.82 16.10
C ASP A 8 14.24 -7.10 16.95
N LYS A 9 14.20 -8.28 16.32
CA LYS A 9 14.29 -9.59 17.01
C LYS A 9 15.72 -10.11 17.20
N THR A 10 16.74 -9.35 16.79
CA THR A 10 18.14 -9.79 16.89
C THR A 10 18.95 -8.84 17.77
N ASP A 11 19.52 -9.37 18.84
CA ASP A 11 20.37 -8.60 19.77
C ASP A 11 21.59 -7.98 19.06
N VAL A 12 22.09 -8.66 18.03
CA VAL A 12 23.19 -8.19 17.19
C VAL A 12 22.77 -6.99 16.33
N GLY A 13 21.63 -7.08 15.62
CA GLY A 13 21.13 -5.98 14.80
C GLY A 13 20.86 -4.73 15.62
N ASN A 14 20.28 -4.89 16.80
CA ASN A 14 20.01 -3.77 17.70
C ASN A 14 21.28 -3.13 18.26
N SER A 15 22.31 -3.92 18.57
CA SER A 15 23.60 -3.41 19.07
C SER A 15 24.34 -2.60 18.01
N GLU A 16 24.33 -3.06 16.76
CA GLU A 16 24.94 -2.37 15.62
C GLU A 16 24.19 -1.08 15.28
N LEU A 17 22.85 -1.11 15.23
CA LEU A 17 22.04 0.09 15.02
C LEU A 17 22.24 1.13 16.13
N TYR A 18 22.38 0.69 17.38
CA TYR A 18 22.69 1.56 18.50
C TYR A 18 24.07 2.21 18.33
N TYR A 19 25.11 1.43 17.98
CA TYR A 19 26.45 1.96 17.76
C TYR A 19 26.47 3.01 16.63
N ILE A 20 25.83 2.73 15.50
CA ILE A 20 25.68 3.66 14.38
C ILE A 20 24.98 4.95 14.83
N SER A 21 23.93 4.85 15.66
CA SER A 21 23.19 6.03 16.15
C SER A 21 24.03 6.95 17.06
N GLN A 22 24.99 6.39 17.79
CA GLN A 22 25.89 7.16 18.66
C GLN A 22 26.96 7.91 17.85
N GLU A 23 27.44 7.32 16.76
CA GLU A 23 28.50 7.90 15.92
C GLU A 23 27.97 8.97 14.94
N MET A 24 26.72 8.85 14.47
CA MET A 24 26.20 9.69 13.37
C MET A 24 25.47 10.98 13.80
N GLY A 25 25.18 11.18 15.09
CA GLY A 25 24.52 12.41 15.58
C GLY A 25 23.07 12.57 15.10
N GLU A 26 22.64 13.79 14.73
CA GLU A 26 21.30 14.02 14.15
C GLU A 26 21.22 13.43 12.73
N VAL A 27 20.59 12.25 12.63
CA VAL A 27 20.33 11.59 11.36
C VAL A 27 18.99 12.05 10.80
N TYR A 28 18.96 12.34 9.50
CA TYR A 28 17.72 12.58 8.76
C TYR A 28 16.76 11.40 8.94
N ASN A 29 15.55 11.67 9.42
CA ASN A 29 14.51 10.66 9.57
C ASN A 29 13.70 10.60 8.26
N PRO A 30 13.92 9.60 7.39
CA PRO A 30 13.25 9.55 6.09
C PRO A 30 11.75 9.43 6.27
N THR A 31 11.01 10.19 5.48
CA THR A 31 9.57 9.98 5.36
C THR A 31 9.30 8.68 4.60
N GLN A 32 8.05 8.21 4.65
CA GLN A 32 7.65 7.05 3.85
C GLN A 32 7.88 7.29 2.35
N GLY A 33 7.67 8.51 1.86
CA GLY A 33 7.91 8.85 0.45
C GLY A 33 9.38 8.70 0.05
N ASP A 34 10.31 9.09 0.94
CA ASP A 34 11.75 9.00 0.68
C ASP A 34 12.20 7.54 0.54
N LEU A 35 11.66 6.65 1.37
CA LEU A 35 11.93 5.20 1.29
C LEU A 35 11.41 4.60 -0.02
N VAL A 36 10.22 5.00 -0.48
CA VAL A 36 9.66 4.52 -1.75
C VAL A 36 10.51 4.96 -2.94
N ASN A 37 10.94 6.22 -2.94
CA ASN A 37 11.81 6.75 -4.00
C ASN A 37 13.16 6.03 -4.01
N TYR A 38 13.77 5.84 -2.84
CA TYR A 38 15.02 5.08 -2.73
C TYR A 38 14.90 3.66 -3.28
N PHE A 39 13.80 2.96 -2.98
CA PHE A 39 13.57 1.61 -3.51
C PHE A 39 13.42 1.60 -5.03
N LYS A 40 12.71 2.57 -5.60
CA LYS A 40 12.59 2.71 -7.07
C LYS A 40 13.93 2.98 -7.74
N GLU A 41 14.74 3.88 -7.18
CA GLU A 41 16.05 4.24 -7.73
C GLU A 41 17.08 3.09 -7.68
N ASN A 42 16.96 2.21 -6.69
CA ASN A 42 17.90 1.10 -6.47
C ASN A 42 17.34 -0.25 -6.92
N GLU A 43 16.24 -0.25 -7.68
CA GLU A 43 15.57 -1.47 -8.19
C GLU A 43 15.24 -2.48 -7.06
N ILE A 44 14.95 -1.97 -5.86
CA ILE A 44 14.54 -2.77 -4.71
C ILE A 44 13.02 -2.98 -4.82
N PRO A 45 12.54 -4.25 -4.89
CA PRO A 45 11.11 -4.52 -4.99
C PRO A 45 10.34 -3.93 -3.82
N TYR A 46 9.28 -3.16 -4.10
CA TYR A 46 8.43 -2.54 -3.08
C TYR A 46 6.97 -2.52 -3.52
N GLY A 47 6.10 -3.04 -2.64
CA GLY A 47 4.67 -3.19 -2.92
C GLY A 47 4.36 -4.33 -3.90
N PRO A 48 3.07 -4.55 -4.21
CA PRO A 48 2.66 -5.50 -5.23
C PRO A 48 3.08 -5.02 -6.62
N GLU A 49 3.31 -5.96 -7.53
CA GLU A 49 3.56 -5.65 -8.94
C GLU A 49 2.38 -4.90 -9.56
N GLU A 50 2.67 -3.96 -10.46
CA GLU A 50 1.65 -3.16 -11.15
C GLU A 50 0.60 -4.04 -11.84
N GLU A 51 1.02 -5.20 -12.37
CA GLU A 51 0.13 -6.16 -13.00
C GLU A 51 -0.89 -6.75 -12.02
N ILE A 52 -0.51 -6.98 -10.76
CA ILE A 52 -1.43 -7.47 -9.72
C ILE A 52 -2.46 -6.39 -9.36
N ILE A 53 -2.04 -5.13 -9.29
CA ILE A 53 -2.96 -4.01 -9.05
C ILE A 53 -3.97 -3.88 -10.20
N LYS A 54 -3.49 -4.00 -11.46
CA LYS A 54 -4.36 -3.99 -12.65
C LYS A 54 -5.37 -5.13 -12.62
N ILE A 55 -4.95 -6.34 -12.26
CA ILE A 55 -5.84 -7.48 -12.11
C ILE A 55 -6.94 -7.19 -11.09
N ALA A 56 -6.58 -6.66 -9.91
CA ALA A 56 -7.56 -6.28 -8.90
C ALA A 56 -8.57 -5.26 -9.44
N TYR A 57 -8.10 -4.21 -10.12
CA TYR A 57 -8.98 -3.23 -10.75
C TYR A 57 -9.91 -3.87 -11.79
N SER A 58 -9.39 -4.68 -12.71
CA SER A 58 -10.18 -5.33 -13.76
C SER A 58 -11.25 -6.26 -13.20
N TYR A 59 -10.94 -7.08 -12.19
CA TYR A 59 -11.94 -7.91 -11.53
C TYR A 59 -12.99 -7.06 -10.80
N GLY A 60 -12.56 -6.01 -10.10
CA GLY A 60 -13.46 -5.10 -9.42
C GLY A 60 -14.48 -4.46 -10.37
N MET A 61 -14.02 -3.97 -11.53
CA MET A 61 -14.89 -3.42 -12.57
C MET A 61 -15.81 -4.49 -13.18
N HIS A 62 -15.30 -5.69 -13.43
CA HIS A 62 -16.13 -6.80 -13.92
C HIS A 62 -17.30 -7.10 -12.96
N PHE A 63 -17.05 -7.21 -11.65
CA PHE A 63 -18.11 -7.47 -10.69
C PHE A 63 -19.06 -6.28 -10.52
N TYR A 64 -18.54 -5.05 -10.62
CA TYR A 64 -19.36 -3.83 -10.59
C TYR A 64 -20.35 -3.79 -11.76
N GLU A 65 -19.90 -4.12 -12.97
CA GLU A 65 -20.75 -4.20 -14.17
C GLU A 65 -21.81 -5.31 -14.10
N ASN A 66 -21.57 -6.33 -13.28
CA ASN A 66 -22.49 -7.45 -13.05
C ASN A 66 -23.32 -7.30 -11.77
N ASP A 67 -23.35 -6.10 -11.16
CA ASP A 67 -24.13 -5.77 -9.96
C ASP A 67 -23.77 -6.59 -8.70
N ASP A 68 -22.62 -7.28 -8.70
CA ASP A 68 -22.06 -7.90 -7.50
C ASP A 68 -21.22 -6.87 -6.74
N LEU A 69 -21.94 -5.97 -6.05
CA LEU A 69 -21.37 -4.81 -5.37
C LEU A 69 -20.42 -5.18 -4.24
N ASN A 70 -20.65 -6.28 -3.53
CA ASN A 70 -19.78 -6.76 -2.45
C ASN A 70 -18.41 -7.18 -2.99
N THR A 71 -18.41 -8.01 -4.04
CA THR A 71 -17.18 -8.48 -4.65
C THR A 71 -16.45 -7.34 -5.36
N ALA A 72 -17.19 -6.45 -6.02
CA ALA A 72 -16.64 -5.24 -6.62
C ALA A 72 -15.94 -4.34 -5.59
N ALA A 73 -16.59 -4.05 -4.46
CA ALA A 73 -16.02 -3.24 -3.38
C ALA A 73 -14.71 -3.83 -2.87
N TYR A 74 -14.66 -5.15 -2.68
CA TYR A 74 -13.47 -5.84 -2.22
C TYR A 74 -12.27 -5.61 -3.15
N PHE A 75 -12.42 -5.94 -4.43
CA PHE A 75 -11.31 -5.83 -5.39
C PHE A 75 -10.90 -4.38 -5.66
N LEU A 76 -11.85 -3.46 -5.78
CA LEU A 76 -11.55 -2.04 -5.99
C LEU A 76 -10.88 -1.40 -4.77
N SER A 77 -11.19 -1.85 -3.55
CA SER A 77 -10.51 -1.37 -2.32
C SER A 77 -9.03 -1.76 -2.28
N ILE A 78 -8.68 -2.93 -2.83
CA ILE A 78 -7.29 -3.36 -2.98
C ILE A 78 -6.56 -2.41 -3.93
N ALA A 79 -7.13 -2.12 -5.09
CA ALA A 79 -6.52 -1.20 -6.06
C ALA A 79 -6.34 0.22 -5.47
N ALA A 80 -7.35 0.72 -4.74
CA ALA A 80 -7.34 2.06 -4.14
C ALA A 80 -6.30 2.22 -3.01
N THR A 81 -5.81 1.11 -2.45
CA THR A 81 -4.72 1.14 -1.46
C THR A 81 -3.37 1.53 -2.09
N TYR A 82 -3.19 1.26 -3.39
CA TYR A 82 -1.92 1.44 -4.08
C TYR A 82 -1.95 2.54 -5.15
N VAL A 83 -3.13 2.95 -5.60
CA VAL A 83 -3.31 3.95 -6.65
C VAL A 83 -4.26 5.03 -6.16
N ASP A 84 -3.80 6.28 -6.20
CA ASP A 84 -4.64 7.45 -5.96
C ASP A 84 -5.28 7.89 -7.28
N ASP A 85 -6.46 7.36 -7.57
CA ASP A 85 -7.22 7.64 -8.80
C ASP A 85 -8.62 8.15 -8.47
N GLU A 86 -8.99 9.30 -9.03
CA GLU A 86 -10.26 9.97 -8.74
C GLU A 86 -11.47 9.16 -9.22
N GLU A 87 -11.35 8.50 -10.36
CA GLU A 87 -12.42 7.68 -10.95
C GLU A 87 -12.69 6.43 -10.10
N LEU A 88 -11.64 5.72 -9.69
CA LEU A 88 -11.71 4.59 -8.77
C LEU A 88 -12.39 4.95 -7.46
N ASN A 89 -12.00 6.08 -6.85
CA ASN A 89 -12.58 6.58 -5.62
C ASN A 89 -14.08 6.93 -5.80
N LYS A 90 -14.45 7.49 -6.95
CA LYS A 90 -15.85 7.76 -7.29
C LYS A 90 -16.67 6.48 -7.44
N THR A 91 -16.11 5.45 -8.07
CA THR A 91 -16.76 4.14 -8.23
C THR A 91 -16.98 3.47 -6.87
N LEU A 92 -15.98 3.46 -5.99
CA LEU A 92 -16.13 2.94 -4.62
C LEU A 92 -17.21 3.69 -3.83
N LYS A 93 -17.31 5.01 -4.00
CA LYS A 93 -18.36 5.80 -3.38
C LYS A 93 -19.75 5.46 -3.92
N ASP A 94 -19.89 5.28 -5.23
CA ASP A 94 -21.14 4.84 -5.86
C ASP A 94 -21.58 3.46 -5.33
N ILE A 95 -20.65 2.50 -5.25
CA ILE A 95 -20.90 1.18 -4.68
C ILE A 95 -21.41 1.30 -3.24
N SER A 96 -20.74 2.09 -2.41
CA SER A 96 -21.17 2.32 -1.03
C SER A 96 -22.58 2.93 -0.93
N GLN A 97 -22.96 3.81 -1.86
CA GLN A 97 -24.30 4.39 -1.90
C GLN A 97 -25.36 3.38 -2.31
N LYS A 98 -25.06 2.55 -3.33
CA LYS A 98 -25.99 1.51 -3.79
C LYS A 98 -26.25 0.47 -2.70
N MET A 99 -25.20 -0.01 -2.03
CA MET A 99 -25.32 -0.96 -0.92
C MET A 99 -26.10 -0.39 0.28
N GLY A 100 -25.99 0.91 0.55
CA GLY A 100 -26.73 1.57 1.64
C GLY A 100 -28.19 1.90 1.32
N ASN A 101 -28.62 1.77 0.06
CA ASN A 101 -30.02 1.96 -0.36
C ASN A 101 -30.80 0.64 -0.42
N GLU A 102 -30.17 -0.50 -0.12
CA GLU A 102 -30.78 -1.84 -0.08
C GLU A 102 -31.23 -2.27 1.33
N GLU A 103 -31.14 -1.38 2.33
CA GLU A 103 -31.77 -1.51 3.67
C GLU A 103 -33.14 -0.82 3.75
#